data_AF-A0AAW0NTD1-F1
#
_entry.id   AF-A0AAW0NTD1-F1
#
_cell.length_a   1.000
_cell.length_b   1.000
_cell.length_c   1.000
_cell.angle_alpha   90.00
_cell.angle_beta   90.00
_cell.angle_gamma   90.00
#
_symmetry.space_group_name_H-M   'P 1'
#
loop_
_entity.id
_entity.type
_entity.pdbx_description
1 polymer ?
#
loop_
_entity_poly.entity_id
_entity_poly.type
_entity_poly.pdbx_seq_one_letter_code
_entity_poly.pdbx_strand_id
1 'polypeptide(L)'
;MQREDFFNGAVTYEQYVFIHDAILEACLCGDTTIPASQLRSVYYDMNRLDPQTNSSPIKEEFRTLNMVTPTLRVEDCSIALLPRNHEKNRCMDVLPPDRCLPFLITIDGESSNYINAALMDSYKQPSAFIVTQHPLPNTVKDFWRLVLDYHCTSIVMLNDVDPAQINSTTYQAIRLVYLQDADETKELIGRLSSSITSLIDYAKS
;
A
#
# COMPACT_ATOMS: atom_id res chain seq x y z
N MET A 1 13.35 21.95 41.96
CA MET A 1 14.58 22.10 41.16
C MET A 1 14.82 20.81 40.41
N GLN A 2 14.22 20.63 39.23
CA GLN A 2 14.54 19.66 38.15
C GLN A 2 13.67 20.00 36.93
N ARG A 3 13.80 21.23 36.40
CA ARG A 3 13.02 21.70 35.24
C ARG A 3 13.87 22.44 34.22
N GLU A 4 15.19 22.25 34.22
CA GLU A 4 16.09 23.09 33.41
C GLU A 4 17.09 22.36 32.50
N ASP A 5 17.12 21.02 32.42
CA ASP A 5 18.17 20.33 31.64
C ASP A 5 17.70 19.47 30.45
N PHE A 6 16.48 19.65 29.90
CA PHE A 6 16.03 18.81 28.75
C PHE A 6 15.43 19.51 27.53
N PHE A 7 15.38 20.85 27.46
CA PHE A 7 14.81 21.54 26.30
C PHE A 7 15.82 22.49 25.65
N ASN A 8 16.85 21.91 25.03
CA ASN A 8 17.80 22.65 24.18
C ASN A 8 17.61 22.37 22.68
N GLY A 9 16.36 22.13 22.26
CA GLY A 9 15.94 22.14 20.87
C GLY A 9 14.53 22.71 20.79
N ALA A 10 14.35 23.80 20.05
CA ALA A 10 13.01 24.37 19.84
C ALA A 10 12.13 23.33 19.12
N VAL A 11 11.12 22.80 19.82
CA VAL A 11 10.12 21.92 19.21
C VAL A 11 9.37 22.73 18.15
N THR A 12 9.41 22.27 16.90
CA THR A 12 8.63 22.92 15.83
C THR A 12 7.15 22.57 15.99
N TYR A 13 6.26 23.39 15.41
CA TYR A 13 4.82 23.07 15.39
C TYR A 13 4.56 21.69 14.78
N GLU A 14 5.27 21.33 13.71
CA GLU A 14 5.17 20.02 13.06
C GLU A 14 5.59 18.87 13.99
N GLN A 15 6.67 19.04 14.76
CA GLN A 15 7.10 18.05 15.73
C GLN A 15 6.08 17.88 16.86
N TYR A 16 5.45 18.98 17.31
CA TYR A 16 4.37 18.91 18.30
C TYR A 16 3.17 18.13 17.77
N VAL A 17 2.71 18.44 16.54
CA VAL A 17 1.62 17.71 15.88
C VAL A 17 1.97 16.22 15.76
N PHE A 18 3.17 15.90 15.27
CA PHE A 18 3.63 14.51 15.14
C PHE A 18 3.61 13.74 16.46
N ILE A 19 4.06 14.36 17.57
CA ILE A 19 4.04 13.71 18.89
C ILE A 19 2.60 13.41 19.33
N HIS A 20 1.67 14.34 19.10
CA HIS A 20 0.27 14.13 19.41
C HIS A 20 -0.36 13.02 18.57
N ASP A 21 -0.07 12.98 17.27
CA ASP A 21 -0.55 11.94 16.36
C ASP A 21 0.02 10.56 16.74
N ALA A 22 1.31 10.48 17.05
CA ALA A 22 1.96 9.22 17.46
C ALA A 22 1.38 8.67 18.77
N ILE A 23 1.09 9.53 19.75
CA ILE A 23 0.45 9.13 21.01
C ILE A 23 -0.99 8.68 20.75
N LEU A 24 -1.74 9.41 19.92
CA LEU A 24 -3.11 9.07 19.58
C LEU A 24 -3.17 7.71 18.86
N GLU A 25 -2.29 7.47 17.89
CA GLU A 25 -2.17 6.20 17.18
C GLU A 25 -1.84 5.05 18.15
N ALA A 26 -0.86 5.23 19.04
CA ALA A 26 -0.51 4.22 20.04
C ALA A 26 -1.69 3.88 20.98
N CYS A 27 -2.49 4.88 21.36
CA CYS A 27 -3.68 4.69 22.19
C CYS A 27 -4.83 3.98 21.44
N LEU A 28 -4.98 4.23 20.14
CA LEU A 28 -6.03 3.62 19.32
C LEU A 28 -5.68 2.20 18.88
N CYS A 29 -4.43 1.97 18.49
CA CYS A 29 -3.98 0.71 17.89
C CYS A 29 -3.51 -0.32 18.95
N GLY A 30 -2.88 0.13 20.03
CA GLY A 30 -2.22 -0.78 20.98
C GLY A 30 -1.09 -1.61 20.33
N ASP A 31 -0.70 -2.71 20.97
CA ASP A 31 0.24 -3.68 20.41
C ASP A 31 -0.51 -4.78 19.66
N THR A 32 -0.41 -4.75 18.34
CA THR A 32 -1.03 -5.73 17.44
C THR A 32 -0.05 -6.84 17.02
N THR A 33 1.14 -6.91 17.65
CA THR A 33 2.16 -7.90 17.32
C THR A 33 1.77 -9.28 17.84
N ILE A 34 1.66 -10.26 16.93
CA ILE A 34 1.34 -11.64 17.30
C ILE A 34 2.54 -12.56 17.02
N PRO A 35 3.09 -13.26 18.03
CA PRO A 35 4.10 -14.28 17.82
C PRO A 35 3.58 -15.38 16.89
N ALA A 36 4.42 -15.84 15.95
CA ALA A 36 4.03 -16.85 14.96
C ALA A 36 3.48 -18.14 15.60
N SER A 37 3.96 -18.51 16.79
CA SER A 37 3.47 -19.66 17.56
C SER A 37 2.02 -19.53 18.03
N GLN A 38 1.51 -18.30 18.17
CA GLN A 38 0.19 -18.01 18.69
C GLN A 38 -0.81 -17.60 17.60
N LEU A 39 -0.32 -17.29 16.39
CA LEU A 39 -1.12 -16.76 15.27
C LEU A 39 -2.43 -17.53 15.04
N ARG A 40 -2.37 -18.86 15.02
CA ARG A 40 -3.56 -19.69 14.80
C ARG A 40 -4.63 -19.48 15.87
N SER A 41 -4.24 -19.51 17.14
CA SER A 41 -5.19 -19.34 18.25
C SER A 41 -5.80 -17.95 18.22
N VAL A 42 -4.96 -16.92 18.10
CA VAL A 42 -5.41 -15.52 18.07
C VAL A 42 -6.33 -15.27 16.88
N TYR A 43 -6.01 -15.82 15.70
CA TYR A 43 -6.87 -15.71 14.52
C TYR A 43 -8.26 -16.31 14.74
N TYR A 44 -8.37 -17.49 15.37
CA TYR A 44 -9.68 -18.06 15.70
C TYR A 44 -10.48 -17.13 16.61
N ASP A 45 -9.85 -16.63 17.67
CA ASP A 45 -10.52 -15.72 18.61
C ASP A 45 -10.91 -14.40 17.94
N MET A 46 -10.06 -13.84 17.07
CA MET A 46 -10.33 -12.60 16.34
C MET A 46 -11.48 -12.70 15.35
N ASN A 47 -11.81 -13.91 14.87
CA ASN A 47 -12.95 -14.13 13.96
C ASN A 47 -14.26 -14.45 14.69
N ARG A 48 -14.24 -14.63 16.02
CA ARG A 48 -15.45 -14.89 16.78
C ARG A 48 -16.35 -13.66 16.76
N LEU A 49 -17.59 -13.88 16.34
CA LEU A 49 -18.61 -12.85 16.35
C LEU A 49 -19.16 -12.69 17.76
N ASP A 50 -19.25 -11.46 18.22
CA ASP A 50 -20.07 -11.09 19.37
C ASP A 50 -21.56 -11.18 18.96
N PRO A 51 -22.37 -12.04 19.63
CA PRO A 51 -23.78 -12.21 19.32
C PRO A 51 -24.63 -10.94 19.46
N GLN A 52 -24.19 -9.96 20.26
CA GLN A 52 -24.95 -8.72 20.50
C GLN A 52 -24.66 -7.67 19.43
N THR A 53 -23.41 -7.55 18.99
CA THR A 53 -22.97 -6.48 18.08
C THR A 53 -22.79 -6.94 16.63
N ASN A 54 -22.79 -8.26 16.39
CA ASN A 54 -22.43 -8.87 15.10
C ASN A 54 -21.11 -8.32 14.53
N SER A 55 -20.17 -8.07 15.46
CA SER A 55 -18.83 -7.57 15.24
C SER A 55 -17.83 -8.61 15.71
N SER A 56 -16.65 -8.62 15.11
CA SER A 56 -15.53 -9.46 15.52
C SER A 56 -14.31 -8.57 15.75
N PRO A 57 -13.35 -8.98 16.60
CA PRO A 57 -12.14 -8.19 16.83
C PRO A 57 -11.41 -7.81 15.54
N ILE A 58 -11.30 -8.72 14.55
CA ILE A 58 -10.67 -8.40 13.25
C ILE A 58 -11.40 -7.29 12.49
N LYS A 59 -12.73 -7.22 12.60
CA LYS A 59 -13.54 -6.16 11.98
C LYS A 59 -13.35 -4.84 12.70
N GLU A 60 -13.11 -4.87 14.01
CA GLU A 60 -12.80 -3.69 14.82
C GLU A 60 -11.39 -3.18 14.52
N GLU A 61 -10.39 -4.05 14.43
CA GLU A 61 -9.04 -3.66 13.98
C GLU A 61 -9.08 -3.01 12.59
N PHE A 62 -9.85 -3.57 11.65
CA PHE A 62 -10.02 -2.96 10.33
C PHE A 62 -10.70 -1.57 10.40
N ARG A 63 -11.63 -1.35 11.33
CA ARG A 63 -12.22 -0.02 11.56
C ARG A 63 -11.19 0.95 12.13
N THR A 64 -10.40 0.51 13.11
CA THR A 64 -9.31 1.31 13.69
C THR A 64 -8.32 1.72 12.61
N LEU A 65 -7.93 0.80 11.73
CA LEU A 65 -7.06 1.10 10.58
C LEU A 65 -7.61 2.25 9.74
N ASN A 66 -8.91 2.24 9.42
CA ASN A 66 -9.54 3.32 8.66
C ASN A 66 -9.60 4.65 9.44
N MET A 67 -9.62 4.62 10.77
CA MET A 67 -9.62 5.84 11.60
C MET A 67 -8.23 6.47 11.68
N VAL A 68 -7.18 5.65 11.74
CA VAL A 68 -5.79 6.14 11.88
C VAL A 68 -5.10 6.38 10.55
N THR A 69 -5.61 5.80 9.45
CA THR A 69 -5.07 6.05 8.11
C THR A 69 -5.39 7.49 7.70
N PRO A 70 -4.39 8.34 7.45
CA PRO A 70 -4.62 9.72 7.06
C PRO A 70 -5.36 9.76 5.72
N THR A 71 -6.45 10.52 5.66
CA THR A 71 -7.11 10.82 4.39
C THR A 71 -6.20 11.69 3.54
N LEU A 72 -5.85 11.19 2.34
CA LEU A 72 -5.12 11.99 1.36
C LEU A 72 -5.96 13.20 0.98
N ARG A 73 -5.34 14.38 1.04
CA ARG A 73 -5.95 15.61 0.60
C ARG A 73 -5.74 15.77 -0.91
N VAL A 74 -6.57 16.59 -1.53
CA VAL A 74 -6.44 16.93 -2.97
C VAL A 74 -5.05 17.51 -3.27
N GLU A 75 -4.51 18.32 -2.35
CA GLU A 75 -3.16 18.88 -2.43
C GLU A 75 -2.04 17.84 -2.40
N ASP A 76 -2.26 16.67 -1.78
CA ASP A 76 -1.29 15.58 -1.76
C ASP A 76 -1.18 14.83 -3.10
N CYS A 77 -2.13 15.04 -4.02
CA CYS A 77 -2.23 14.35 -5.31
C CYS A 77 -2.19 15.36 -6.49
N SER A 78 -1.56 16.52 -6.29
CA SER A 78 -1.63 17.66 -7.21
C SER A 78 -1.11 17.33 -8.61
N ILE A 79 -0.11 16.44 -8.73
CA ILE A 79 0.48 16.04 -10.02
C ILE A 79 -0.47 15.11 -10.77
N ALA A 80 -1.08 14.15 -10.07
CA ALA A 80 -2.05 13.23 -10.64
C ALA A 80 -3.30 13.94 -11.18
N LEU A 81 -3.66 15.08 -10.55
CA LEU A 81 -4.80 15.93 -10.88
C LEU A 81 -4.52 16.97 -11.97
N LEU A 82 -3.33 17.00 -12.56
CA LEU A 82 -3.07 17.90 -13.69
C LEU A 82 -3.95 17.49 -14.89
N PRO A 83 -4.57 18.42 -15.63
CA PRO A 83 -5.48 18.08 -16.72
C PRO A 83 -4.88 17.12 -17.76
N ARG A 84 -3.59 17.25 -18.04
CA ARG A 84 -2.84 16.37 -18.96
C ARG A 84 -2.66 14.93 -18.48
N ASN A 85 -2.88 14.67 -17.19
CA ASN A 85 -2.72 13.37 -16.54
C ASN A 85 -4.06 12.68 -16.25
N HIS A 86 -5.20 13.36 -16.40
CA HIS A 86 -6.53 12.80 -16.13
C HIS A 86 -6.79 11.49 -16.89
N GLU A 87 -6.52 11.48 -18.19
CA GLU A 87 -6.74 10.29 -19.03
C GLU A 87 -5.73 9.15 -18.77
N LYS A 88 -4.72 9.39 -17.92
CA LYS A 88 -3.75 8.38 -17.48
C LYS A 88 -4.18 7.68 -16.18
N ASN A 89 -5.25 8.15 -15.54
CA ASN A 89 -5.81 7.58 -14.31
C ASN A 89 -7.05 6.75 -14.64
N ARG A 90 -7.10 5.50 -14.14
CA ARG A 90 -8.28 4.64 -14.31
C ARG A 90 -9.47 5.12 -13.48
N CYS A 91 -9.19 5.67 -12.30
CA CYS A 91 -10.18 6.18 -11.35
C CYS A 91 -9.63 7.43 -10.65
N MET A 92 -10.42 8.49 -10.58
CA MET A 92 -10.01 9.74 -9.93
C MET A 92 -10.09 9.68 -8.40
N ASP A 93 -10.73 8.64 -7.84
CA ASP A 93 -10.77 8.39 -6.40
C ASP A 93 -9.54 7.59 -5.92
N VAL A 94 -8.72 7.08 -6.85
CA VAL A 94 -7.53 6.26 -6.56
C VAL A 94 -6.32 6.88 -7.25
N LEU A 95 -5.75 7.89 -6.59
CA LEU A 95 -4.59 8.64 -7.09
C LEU A 95 -3.37 8.43 -6.19
N PRO A 96 -2.16 8.35 -6.76
CA PRO A 96 -0.94 8.26 -5.99
C PRO A 96 -0.62 9.61 -5.34
N PRO A 97 -0.15 9.60 -4.07
CA PRO A 97 0.40 10.81 -3.46
C PRO A 97 1.66 11.29 -4.18
N ASP A 98 1.83 12.60 -4.30
CA ASP A 98 2.96 13.24 -4.96
C ASP A 98 4.31 12.81 -4.36
N ARG A 99 4.35 12.63 -3.03
CA ARG A 99 5.55 12.16 -2.29
C ARG A 99 5.99 10.73 -2.64
N CYS A 100 5.11 9.93 -3.22
CA CYS A 100 5.37 8.53 -3.57
C CYS A 100 5.47 8.31 -5.08
N LEU A 101 5.32 9.35 -5.91
CA LEU A 101 5.25 9.19 -7.36
C LEU A 101 6.61 8.75 -7.96
N PRO A 102 6.64 7.66 -8.76
CA PRO A 102 7.76 7.40 -9.64
C PRO A 102 7.64 8.26 -10.90
N PHE A 103 8.63 9.11 -11.16
CA PHE A 103 8.72 9.85 -12.41
C PHE A 103 9.41 9.01 -13.49
N LEU A 104 8.85 9.03 -14.70
CA LEU A 104 9.47 8.39 -15.88
C LEU A 104 10.66 9.24 -16.35
N ILE A 105 11.79 8.59 -16.57
CA ILE A 105 13.10 9.20 -16.87
C ILE A 105 13.41 9.07 -18.36
N THR A 106 13.11 7.91 -18.96
CA THR A 106 13.37 7.67 -20.39
C THR A 106 12.63 8.69 -21.25
N ILE A 107 13.38 9.47 -22.04
CA ILE A 107 12.83 10.50 -22.94
C ILE A 107 12.37 9.84 -24.23
N ASP A 108 11.12 10.09 -24.66
CA ASP A 108 10.61 9.59 -25.95
C ASP A 108 10.13 10.68 -26.92
N GLY A 109 10.49 11.94 -26.65
CA GLY A 109 10.17 13.09 -27.51
C GLY A 109 8.78 13.70 -27.32
N GLU A 110 7.78 12.98 -26.79
CA GLU A 110 6.40 13.49 -26.66
C GLU A 110 5.62 13.05 -25.39
N SER A 111 6.18 12.19 -24.54
CA SER A 111 5.45 11.65 -23.39
C SER A 111 5.57 12.49 -22.11
N SER A 112 4.47 12.54 -21.36
CA SER A 112 4.49 13.03 -19.98
C SER A 112 5.32 12.07 -19.09
N ASN A 113 5.96 12.63 -18.05
CA ASN A 113 6.75 11.89 -17.07
C ASN A 113 5.91 11.23 -15.97
N TYR A 114 4.58 11.27 -16.12
CA TYR A 114 3.62 10.76 -15.14
C TYR A 114 3.05 9.41 -15.55
N ILE A 115 2.96 8.52 -14.56
CA ILE A 115 2.17 7.30 -14.57
C ILE A 115 1.49 7.15 -13.20
N ASN A 116 0.27 6.63 -13.16
CA ASN A 116 -0.42 6.34 -11.91
C ASN A 116 0.23 5.12 -11.23
N ALA A 117 1.23 5.39 -10.40
CA ALA A 117 1.97 4.41 -9.61
C ALA A 117 2.50 5.06 -8.33
N ALA A 118 2.83 4.26 -7.32
CA ALA A 118 3.39 4.71 -6.06
C ALA A 118 4.53 3.81 -5.62
N LEU A 119 5.67 4.42 -5.28
CA LEU A 119 6.77 3.78 -4.59
C LEU A 119 6.33 3.43 -3.17
N MET A 120 6.57 2.18 -2.76
CA MET A 120 6.27 1.68 -1.42
C MET A 120 7.48 1.00 -0.81
N ASP A 121 7.59 1.09 0.50
CA ASP A 121 8.68 0.48 1.26
C ASP A 121 8.43 -1.02 1.45
N SER A 122 9.53 -1.77 1.58
CA SER A 122 9.53 -3.13 2.10
C SER A 122 9.90 -3.14 3.58
N TYR A 123 9.96 -4.34 4.15
CA TYR A 123 10.50 -4.52 5.49
C TYR A 123 11.98 -4.10 5.62
N LYS A 124 12.80 -4.24 4.57
CA LYS A 124 14.25 -4.01 4.63
C LYS A 124 14.72 -2.74 3.91
N GLN A 125 13.94 -2.27 2.96
CA GLN A 125 14.38 -1.27 1.98
C GLN A 125 13.25 -0.27 1.69
N PRO A 126 13.54 1.04 1.72
CA PRO A 126 12.60 2.05 1.23
C PRO A 126 12.45 2.00 -0.29
N SER A 127 11.28 2.37 -0.82
CA SER A 127 10.97 2.35 -2.26
C SER A 127 11.29 1.01 -2.94
N ALA A 128 11.04 -0.08 -2.23
CA ALA A 128 11.26 -1.44 -2.71
C ALA A 128 10.18 -1.91 -3.67
N PHE A 129 8.98 -1.37 -3.63
CA PHE A 129 7.86 -1.82 -4.46
C PHE A 129 7.28 -0.67 -5.28
N ILE A 130 6.61 -1.00 -6.38
CA ILE A 130 5.89 -0.03 -7.20
C ILE A 130 4.43 -0.50 -7.32
N VAL A 131 3.51 0.09 -6.58
CA VAL A 131 2.10 -0.24 -6.74
C VAL A 131 1.51 0.62 -7.85
N THR A 132 0.89 0.02 -8.86
CA THR A 132 0.32 0.74 -10.01
C THR A 132 -1.08 0.22 -10.37
N GLN A 133 -1.83 0.98 -11.13
CA GLN A 133 -3.05 0.45 -11.76
C GLN A 133 -2.71 -0.51 -12.90
N HIS A 134 -3.67 -1.30 -13.36
CA HIS A 134 -3.54 -1.97 -14.66
C HIS A 134 -3.35 -0.92 -15.77
N PRO A 135 -2.34 -1.06 -16.65
CA PRO A 135 -2.12 -0.15 -17.76
C PRO A 135 -3.39 0.05 -18.57
N LEU A 136 -3.65 1.30 -18.89
CA LEU A 136 -4.70 1.66 -19.84
C LEU A 136 -4.13 1.52 -21.25
N PRO A 137 -4.98 1.38 -22.29
CA PRO A 137 -4.51 1.32 -23.67
C PRO A 137 -3.54 2.46 -24.05
N ASN A 138 -3.75 3.67 -23.52
CA ASN A 138 -2.91 4.84 -23.73
C ASN A 138 -1.68 4.93 -22.79
N THR A 139 -1.55 4.07 -21.77
CA THR A 139 -0.42 4.08 -20.82
C THR A 139 0.43 2.81 -20.84
N VAL A 140 0.18 1.87 -21.77
CA VAL A 140 1.02 0.66 -21.94
C VAL A 140 2.49 1.01 -22.17
N LYS A 141 2.78 2.04 -22.98
CA LYS A 141 4.16 2.49 -23.24
C LYS A 141 4.80 3.05 -21.96
N ASP A 142 4.06 3.87 -21.22
CA ASP A 142 4.50 4.46 -19.96
C ASP A 142 4.79 3.38 -18.90
N PHE A 143 3.99 2.31 -18.87
CA PHE A 143 4.22 1.16 -18.00
C PHE A 143 5.55 0.45 -18.30
N TRP A 144 5.87 0.21 -19.57
CA TRP A 144 7.16 -0.40 -19.90
C TRP A 144 8.34 0.54 -19.64
N ARG A 145 8.16 1.85 -19.80
CA ARG A 145 9.15 2.86 -19.37
C ARG A 145 9.36 2.78 -17.86
N LEU A 146 8.31 2.69 -17.06
CA LEU A 146 8.40 2.50 -15.61
C LEU A 146 9.22 1.26 -15.25
N VAL A 147 8.92 0.12 -15.89
CA VAL A 147 9.64 -1.15 -15.70
C VAL A 147 11.13 -1.00 -16.03
N LEU A 148 11.46 -0.30 -17.11
CA LEU A 148 12.85 -0.09 -17.53
C LEU A 148 13.60 0.90 -16.64
N ASP A 149 13.00 2.07 -16.38
CA ASP A 149 13.58 3.17 -15.61
C ASP A 149 13.88 2.76 -14.17
N TYR A 150 13.02 1.91 -13.58
CA TYR A 150 13.17 1.41 -12.22
C TYR A 150 13.74 0.00 -12.17
N HIS A 151 14.24 -0.54 -13.30
CA HIS A 151 14.89 -1.85 -13.38
C HIS A 151 14.08 -3.01 -12.80
N CYS A 152 12.76 -3.02 -13.02
CA CYS A 152 11.88 -4.07 -12.51
C CYS A 152 12.22 -5.44 -13.10
N THR A 153 12.46 -6.40 -12.21
CA THR A 153 12.82 -7.79 -12.54
C THR A 153 11.62 -8.74 -12.48
N SER A 154 10.52 -8.32 -11.85
CA SER A 154 9.32 -9.12 -11.62
C SER A 154 8.06 -8.28 -11.73
N ILE A 155 7.00 -8.90 -12.24
CA ILE A 155 5.67 -8.30 -12.39
C ILE A 155 4.66 -9.28 -11.80
N VAL A 156 3.89 -8.83 -10.82
CA VAL A 156 2.83 -9.62 -10.20
C VAL A 156 1.48 -9.02 -10.58
N MET A 157 0.67 -9.81 -11.26
CA MET A 157 -0.70 -9.43 -11.60
C MET A 157 -1.65 -10.13 -10.63
N LEU A 158 -2.44 -9.36 -9.89
CA LEU A 158 -3.33 -9.86 -8.84
C LEU A 158 -4.78 -10.10 -9.32
N ASN A 159 -5.09 -9.79 -10.58
CA ASN A 159 -6.42 -9.95 -11.15
C ASN A 159 -6.36 -10.89 -12.35
N ASP A 160 -7.44 -11.61 -12.59
CA ASP A 160 -7.61 -12.37 -13.83
C ASP A 160 -7.72 -11.42 -15.02
N VAL A 161 -7.12 -11.83 -16.14
CA VAL A 161 -7.24 -11.13 -17.42
C VAL A 161 -8.59 -11.50 -18.02
N ASP A 162 -9.66 -10.86 -17.56
CA ASP A 162 -10.97 -10.96 -18.23
C ASP A 162 -11.09 -9.84 -19.27
N PRO A 163 -11.15 -10.16 -20.58
CA PRO A 163 -11.33 -9.17 -21.64
C PRO A 163 -12.59 -8.32 -21.47
N ALA A 164 -13.63 -8.84 -20.80
CA ALA A 164 -14.85 -8.12 -20.52
C ALA A 164 -14.71 -7.09 -19.39
N GLN A 165 -13.68 -7.23 -18.54
CA GLN A 165 -13.44 -6.36 -17.38
C GLN A 165 -12.33 -5.32 -17.59
N ILE A 166 -11.71 -5.27 -18.78
CA ILE A 166 -10.68 -4.27 -19.13
C ILE A 166 -11.18 -2.83 -18.92
N ASN A 167 -12.50 -2.62 -19.04
CA ASN A 167 -13.19 -1.35 -18.83
C ASN A 167 -13.95 -1.26 -17.48
N SER A 168 -13.91 -2.30 -16.65
CA SER A 168 -14.59 -2.30 -15.36
C SER A 168 -13.80 -1.45 -14.35
N THR A 169 -14.49 -0.53 -13.69
CA THR A 169 -13.97 0.27 -12.56
C THR A 169 -13.73 -0.59 -11.30
N THR A 170 -14.16 -1.84 -11.32
CA THR A 170 -14.07 -2.77 -10.18
C THR A 170 -12.70 -3.44 -10.17
N TYR A 171 -11.79 -2.87 -9.37
CA TYR A 171 -10.54 -3.45 -8.87
C TYR A 171 -9.63 -4.08 -9.93
N GLN A 172 -8.69 -3.28 -10.45
CA GLN A 172 -7.46 -3.85 -11.00
C GLN A 172 -6.22 -3.03 -10.60
N ALA A 173 -5.80 -3.18 -9.34
CA ALA A 173 -4.45 -2.82 -8.95
C ALA A 173 -3.48 -3.87 -9.52
N ILE A 174 -2.50 -3.45 -10.32
CA ILE A 174 -1.29 -4.24 -10.52
C ILE A 174 -0.33 -3.84 -9.41
N ARG A 175 -0.06 -4.73 -8.46
CA ARG A 175 1.12 -4.53 -7.61
C ARG A 175 2.35 -4.91 -8.45
N LEU A 176 3.04 -3.94 -9.05
CA LEU A 176 4.40 -4.21 -9.56
C LEU A 176 5.30 -4.40 -8.35
N VAL A 177 5.66 -5.64 -8.08
CA VAL A 177 6.63 -5.94 -7.05
C VAL A 177 8.01 -5.78 -7.70
N TYR A 178 8.59 -4.59 -7.59
CA TYR A 178 10.05 -4.45 -7.68
C TYR A 178 10.64 -5.29 -6.56
N LEU A 179 11.55 -6.21 -6.89
CA LEU A 179 12.24 -7.04 -5.92
C LEU A 179 13.71 -6.91 -6.24
N GLN A 180 14.37 -6.02 -5.49
CA GLN A 180 15.81 -5.92 -5.53
C GLN A 180 16.47 -7.15 -4.87
N ASP A 181 15.68 -8.05 -4.26
CA ASP A 181 16.11 -9.32 -3.69
C ASP A 181 15.24 -10.50 -4.19
N ALA A 182 15.81 -11.31 -5.08
CA ALA A 182 15.15 -12.47 -5.67
C ALA A 182 14.87 -13.59 -4.64
N ASP A 183 15.55 -13.59 -3.49
CA ASP A 183 15.38 -14.60 -2.46
C ASP A 183 14.16 -14.32 -1.57
N GLU A 184 13.88 -13.06 -1.24
CA GLU A 184 12.65 -12.67 -0.51
C GLU A 184 11.38 -12.95 -1.33
N THR A 185 11.49 -12.85 -2.65
CA THR A 185 10.39 -13.14 -3.58
C THR A 185 9.92 -14.58 -3.48
N LYS A 186 10.89 -15.52 -3.46
CA LYS A 186 10.60 -16.95 -3.32
C LYS A 186 10.06 -17.25 -1.94
N GLU A 187 10.52 -16.55 -0.90
CA GLU A 187 9.99 -16.70 0.45
C GLU A 187 8.56 -16.15 0.56
N LEU A 188 8.28 -14.96 0.04
CA LEU A 188 6.96 -14.33 0.12
C LEU A 188 5.92 -15.11 -0.71
N ILE A 189 6.27 -15.49 -1.96
CA ILE A 189 5.42 -16.34 -2.81
C ILE A 189 5.27 -17.73 -2.19
N GLY A 190 6.35 -18.29 -1.61
CA GLY A 190 6.31 -19.56 -0.90
C GLY A 190 5.40 -19.53 0.33
N ARG A 191 5.45 -18.45 1.13
CA ARG A 191 4.64 -18.25 2.34
C ARG A 191 3.19 -17.94 2.04
N LEU A 192 2.92 -17.19 0.96
CA LEU A 192 1.56 -16.91 0.48
C LEU A 192 0.95 -18.18 -0.12
N SER A 193 1.69 -18.92 -0.95
CA SER A 193 1.24 -20.21 -1.48
C SER A 193 1.00 -21.23 -0.37
N SER A 194 1.90 -21.36 0.61
CA SER A 194 1.71 -22.32 1.71
C SER A 194 0.54 -21.94 2.63
N SER A 195 0.36 -20.64 2.90
CA SER A 195 -0.74 -20.14 3.74
C SER A 195 -2.09 -20.26 3.04
N ILE A 196 -2.15 -19.95 1.74
CA ILE A 196 -3.36 -20.09 0.92
C ILE A 196 -3.71 -21.57 0.71
N THR A 197 -2.75 -22.45 0.43
CA THR A 197 -3.00 -23.90 0.34
C THR A 197 -3.46 -24.46 1.68
N SER A 198 -2.84 -24.05 2.79
CA SER A 198 -3.27 -24.50 4.13
C SER A 198 -4.67 -23.99 4.52
N LEU A 199 -5.04 -22.77 4.09
CA LEU A 199 -6.38 -22.21 4.29
C LEU A 199 -7.44 -22.88 3.41
N ILE A 200 -7.09 -23.23 2.16
CA ILE A 200 -7.99 -23.93 1.23
C ILE A 200 -8.18 -25.40 1.65
N ASP A 201 -7.14 -26.07 2.13
CA ASP A 201 -7.22 -27.46 2.60
C ASP A 201 -7.98 -27.56 3.93
N TYR A 202 -7.83 -26.56 4.82
CA TYR A 202 -8.62 -26.47 6.05
C TYR A 202 -10.10 -26.12 5.80
N ALA A 203 -10.42 -25.33 4.77
CA ALA A 203 -11.79 -25.01 4.39
C ALA A 203 -12.53 -26.15 3.67
N LYS A 204 -11.83 -27.24 3.32
CA LYS A 204 -12.38 -28.43 2.65
C LYS A 204 -12.58 -29.63 3.59
N SER A 205 -12.20 -29.51 4.86
CA SER A 205 -12.45 -30.49 5.94
C SER A 205 -13.56 -30.02 6.86
#